data_AF-A0A2J4YIY0-F1
#
_entry.id   AF-A0A2J4YIY0-F1
#
_cell.length_a   1.000
_cell.length_b   1.000
_cell.length_c   1.000
_cell.angle_alpha   90.00
_cell.angle_beta   90.00
_cell.angle_gamma   90.00
#
_symmetry.space_group_name_H-M   'P 1'
#
loop_
_entity.id
_entity.type
_entity.pdbx_description
1 polymer ?
#
loop_
_entity_poly.entity_id
_entity_poly.type
_entity_poly.pdbx_seq_one_letter_code
_entity_poly.pdbx_strand_id
1 'polypeptide(L)'
;MRSFTLPFPSLLAGFVAVLVGYASSAAIIWQAAAAAGADAAQIAGWMTALGLGMGISTLALTVWRKVPILTAWSTPGAALLVSGLQGVTLSQAVGVFIFANALIVLC
;
A
#
# COMPACT_ATOMS: atom_id res chain seq x y z
N MET A 1 31.61 7.19 12.25
CA MET A 1 30.54 6.16 12.33
C MET A 1 29.38 6.81 13.06
N ARG A 2 28.25 7.10 12.40
CA ARG A 2 27.08 7.67 13.08
C ARG A 2 26.47 6.57 13.94
N SER A 3 26.51 6.72 15.26
CA SER A 3 25.88 5.79 16.19
C SER A 3 24.39 5.70 15.87
N PHE A 4 23.96 4.51 15.44
CA PHE A 4 22.56 4.23 15.15
C PHE A 4 21.83 3.95 16.47
N THR A 5 21.71 4.97 17.32
CA THR A 5 20.79 4.91 18.45
C THR A 5 19.40 5.13 17.86
N LEU A 6 18.54 4.12 17.93
CA LEU A 6 17.11 4.25 17.68
C LEU A 6 16.46 4.62 19.02
N PRO A 7 16.36 5.91 19.37
CA PRO A 7 15.72 6.28 20.63
C PRO A 7 14.25 5.83 20.54
N PHE A 8 13.76 5.21 21.62
CA PHE A 8 12.40 4.69 21.74
C PHE A 8 11.31 5.68 21.25
N PRO A 9 11.41 7.00 21.51
CA PRO A 9 10.49 7.99 20.96
C PRO A 9 10.42 8.05 19.43
N SER A 10 11.56 7.92 18.73
CA SER A 10 11.59 7.94 17.26
C SER A 10 10.97 6.69 16.66
N LEU A 11 11.17 5.54 17.33
CA LEU A 11 10.58 4.27 16.92
C LEU A 11 9.05 4.30 17.11
N LEU A 12 8.60 4.81 18.27
CA LEU A 12 7.18 4.99 18.56
C LEU A 12 6.52 5.99 17.60
N ALA A 13 7.18 7.12 17.32
CA ALA A 13 6.68 8.12 16.38
C ALA A 13 6.51 7.55 14.96
N GLY A 14 7.51 6.79 14.48
CA GLY A 14 7.41 6.08 13.20
C GLY A 14 6.28 5.06 13.17
N PHE A 15 6.13 4.28 14.25
CA PHE A 15 5.04 3.32 14.38
C PHE A 15 3.67 3.97 14.34
N VAL A 16 3.45 5.03 15.14
CA VAL A 16 2.19 5.77 15.18
C VAL A 16 1.90 6.43 13.83
N ALA A 17 2.90 7.02 13.17
CA ALA A 17 2.73 7.62 11.85
C ALA A 17 2.24 6.61 10.80
N VAL A 18 2.82 5.40 10.79
CA VAL A 18 2.39 4.32 9.90
C VAL A 18 0.99 3.83 10.27
N LEU A 19 0.69 3.61 11.55
CA LEU A 19 -0.61 3.13 12.02
C LEU A 19 -1.74 4.10 11.63
N VAL A 20 -1.55 5.38 11.90
CA VAL A 20 -2.54 6.44 11.61
C VAL A 20 -2.67 6.62 10.10
N GLY A 21 -1.55 6.66 9.36
CA GLY A 21 -1.56 6.78 7.91
C GLY A 21 -2.30 5.63 7.24
N TYR A 22 -2.02 4.40 7.66
CA TYR A 22 -2.66 3.19 7.15
C TYR A 22 -4.16 3.14 7.49
N ALA A 23 -4.52 3.35 8.75
CA ALA A 23 -5.91 3.28 9.20
C ALA A 23 -6.80 4.33 8.52
N SER A 24 -6.28 5.53 8.25
CA SER A 24 -7.04 6.63 7.65
C SER A 24 -7.55 6.32 6.24
N SER A 25 -6.76 5.60 5.43
CA SER A 25 -7.03 5.38 4.02
C SER A 25 -7.49 3.94 3.70
N ALA A 26 -7.18 2.97 4.57
CA ALA A 26 -7.62 1.59 4.42
C ALA A 26 -9.16 1.43 4.45
N ALA A 27 -9.85 2.22 5.26
CA ALA A 27 -11.32 2.14 5.38
C ALA A 27 -12.04 2.41 4.04
N ILE A 28 -11.54 3.37 3.25
CA ILE A 28 -12.10 3.72 1.94
C ILE A 28 -11.92 2.57 0.94
N ILE A 29 -10.73 1.96 0.94
CA ILE A 29 -10.42 0.82 0.07
C ILE A 29 -11.27 -0.39 0.46
N TRP A 30 -11.46 -0.63 1.76
CA TRP A 30 -12.31 -1.71 2.24
C TRP A 30 -13.74 -1.56 1.74
N GLN A 31 -14.32 -0.37 1.86
CA GLN A 31 -15.67 -0.09 1.38
C GLN A 31 -15.78 -0.25 -0.14
N ALA A 32 -14.80 0.25 -0.89
CA ALA A 32 -14.77 0.08 -2.34
C ALA A 32 -14.71 -1.40 -2.72
N ALA A 33 -13.77 -2.16 -2.15
CA ALA A 33 -13.58 -3.58 -2.47
C ALA A 33 -14.79 -4.44 -2.07
N ALA A 34 -15.41 -4.15 -0.93
CA ALA A 34 -16.65 -4.81 -0.52
C ALA A 34 -17.79 -4.51 -1.50
N ALA A 35 -17.89 -3.27 -2.00
CA ALA A 35 -18.89 -2.91 -3.02
C ALA A 35 -18.65 -3.60 -4.38
N ALA A 36 -17.41 -4.00 -4.68
CA ALA A 36 -17.07 -4.81 -5.85
C ALA A 36 -17.23 -6.33 -5.63
N GLY A 37 -17.71 -6.76 -4.46
CA GLY A 37 -17.97 -8.17 -4.17
C GLY A 37 -16.75 -8.99 -3.76
N ALA A 38 -15.66 -8.35 -3.32
CA ALA A 38 -14.53 -9.05 -2.73
C ALA A 38 -14.89 -9.55 -1.32
N ASP A 39 -14.49 -10.78 -1.00
CA ASP A 39 -14.69 -11.35 0.34
C ASP A 39 -13.72 -10.73 1.36
N ALA A 40 -14.12 -10.71 2.64
CA ALA A 40 -13.33 -10.15 3.73
C ALA A 40 -11.93 -10.79 3.83
N ALA A 41 -11.81 -12.10 3.56
CA ALA A 41 -10.53 -12.79 3.56
C ALA A 41 -9.60 -12.29 2.43
N GLN A 42 -10.17 -11.96 1.26
CA GLN A 42 -9.41 -11.44 0.12
C GLN A 42 -8.93 -10.01 0.39
N ILE A 43 -9.81 -9.15 0.91
CA ILE A 43 -9.47 -7.78 1.27
C ILE A 43 -8.39 -7.75 2.35
N ALA A 44 -8.51 -8.58 3.38
CA ALA A 44 -7.49 -8.72 4.42
C ALA A 44 -6.13 -9.17 3.83
N GLY A 45 -6.13 -10.16 2.93
CA GLY A 45 -4.93 -10.60 2.23
C GLY A 45 -4.28 -9.49 1.40
N TRP A 46 -5.06 -8.70 0.67
CA TRP A 46 -4.57 -7.57 -0.11
C TRP A 46 -3.96 -6.47 0.76
N MET A 47 -4.64 -6.16 1.87
CA MET A 47 -4.19 -5.21 2.88
C MET A 47 -2.85 -5.64 3.51
N THR A 48 -2.71 -6.92 3.88
CA THR A 48 -1.44 -7.46 4.39
C THR A 48 -0.34 -7.43 3.34
N ALA A 49 -0.62 -7.90 2.12
CA ALA A 49 0.37 -7.92 1.03
C ALA A 49 0.88 -6.52 0.71
N LEU A 50 -0.02 -5.53 0.74
CA LEU A 50 0.34 -4.15 0.48
C LEU A 50 1.16 -3.55 1.63
N GLY A 51 0.76 -3.77 2.88
CA GLY A 51 1.52 -3.31 4.04
C GLY A 51 2.95 -3.87 4.05
N LEU A 52 3.10 -5.15 3.71
CA LEU A 52 4.41 -5.79 3.52
C LEU A 52 5.17 -5.17 2.36
N GLY A 53 4.54 -4.96 1.20
CA GLY A 53 5.16 -4.34 0.04
C GLY A 53 5.69 -2.94 0.32
N MET A 54 4.89 -2.09 0.98
CA MET A 54 5.30 -0.74 1.39
C MET A 54 6.41 -0.76 2.44
N GLY A 55 6.32 -1.65 3.44
CA GLY A 55 7.35 -1.77 4.48
C GLY A 55 8.70 -2.23 3.91
N ILE A 56 8.68 -3.27 3.06
CA ILE A 56 9.88 -3.80 2.41
C ILE A 56 10.49 -2.77 1.47
N SER A 57 9.70 -2.12 0.62
CA SER A 57 10.20 -1.10 -0.32
C SER A 57 10.75 0.14 0.39
N THR A 58 10.06 0.64 1.42
CA THR A 58 10.53 1.72 2.30
C THR A 58 11.88 1.37 2.90
N LEU A 59 12.00 0.17 3.48
CA LEU A 59 13.24 -0.28 4.12
C LEU A 59 14.37 -0.44 3.09
N ALA A 60 14.10 -1.13 1.98
CA ALA A 60 15.08 -1.39 0.93
C ALA A 60 15.60 -0.08 0.31
N LEU A 61 14.71 0.85 -0.03
CA LEU A 61 15.07 2.15 -0.60
C LEU A 61 15.82 3.01 0.40
N THR A 62 15.39 3.02 1.67
CA THR A 62 16.08 3.77 2.74
C THR A 62 17.51 3.28 2.94
N VAL A 63 17.71 1.96 2.98
CA VAL A 63 19.05 1.35 3.12
C VAL A 63 19.91 1.63 1.88
N TRP A 64 19.35 1.48 0.69
CA TRP A 64 20.09 1.65 -0.56
C TRP A 64 20.48 3.10 -0.82
N ARG A 65 19.55 4.05 -0.63
CA ARG A 65 19.78 5.48 -0.87
C ARG A 65 20.39 6.21 0.33
N LYS A 66 20.48 5.55 1.49
CA LYS A 66 21.00 6.11 2.75
C LYS A 66 20.29 7.42 3.18
N VAL A 67 19.03 7.57 2.78
CA VAL A 67 18.14 8.69 3.12
C VAL A 67 16.77 8.14 3.54
N PRO A 68 16.04 8.80 4.46
CA PRO A 68 14.72 8.33 4.89
C PRO A 68 13.73 8.42 3.73
N ILE A 69 13.29 7.26 3.21
CA ILE A 69 12.31 7.17 2.12
C ILE A 69 11.06 6.47 2.67
N LEU A 70 9.89 7.06 2.41
CA LEU A 70 8.59 6.47 2.72
C LEU A 70 7.87 6.15 1.42
N THR A 71 7.58 4.88 1.18
CA THR A 71 6.79 4.46 0.04
C THR A 71 5.31 4.60 0.39
N ALA A 72 4.56 5.36 -0.42
CA ALA A 72 3.12 5.58 -0.27
C ALA A 72 2.33 4.77 -1.33
N TRP A 73 1.10 4.34 -1.00
CA TRP A 73 0.17 3.78 -1.99
C TRP A 73 -0.61 4.87 -2.72
N SER A 74 -1.31 4.51 -3.79
CA SER A 74 -2.30 5.37 -4.44
C SER A 74 -3.71 4.96 -4.02
N THR A 75 -4.21 5.52 -2.91
CA THR A 75 -5.60 5.35 -2.46
C THR A 75 -6.62 5.65 -3.58
N PRO A 76 -6.52 6.78 -4.33
CA PRO A 76 -7.44 7.03 -5.43
C PRO A 76 -7.27 6.06 -6.60
N GLY A 77 -6.07 5.56 -6.87
CA GLY A 77 -5.83 4.59 -7.96
C GLY A 77 -6.51 3.25 -7.71
N ALA A 78 -6.42 2.71 -6.49
CA ALA A 78 -7.11 1.48 -6.12
C ALA A 78 -8.64 1.66 -6.10
N ALA A 79 -9.14 2.80 -5.60
CA ALA A 79 -10.57 3.11 -5.62
C ALA A 79 -11.12 3.26 -7.04
N LEU A 80 -10.41 3.95 -7.94
CA LEU A 80 -10.75 4.09 -9.36
C LEU A 80 -10.81 2.75 -10.08
N LEU A 81 -9.87 1.84 -9.77
CA LEU A 81 -9.85 0.52 -10.40
C LEU A 81 -11.07 -0.30 -10.00
N VAL A 82 -11.44 -0.24 -8.71
CA VAL A 82 -12.58 -0.96 -8.16
C VAL A 82 -13.91 -0.39 -8.68
N SER A 83 -14.02 0.94 -8.80
CA SER A 83 -15.25 1.60 -9.29
C SER A 83 -15.37 1.60 -10.81
N GLY A 84 -14.26 1.63 -11.55
CA GLY A 84 -14.23 1.69 -13.02
C GLY A 84 -14.40 0.33 -13.71
N LEU A 85 -14.35 -0.77 -12.96
CA LEU A 85 -14.40 -2.14 -13.48
C LEU A 85 -15.73 -2.85 -13.15
N GLN A 86 -16.83 -2.11 -13.00
CA GLN A 86 -18.15 -2.70 -12.78
C GLN A 86 -18.50 -3.70 -13.91
N GLY A 87 -18.78 -4.96 -13.54
CA GLY A 87 -19.08 -6.05 -14.47
C GLY A 87 -17.86 -6.89 -14.91
N VAL A 88 -16.66 -6.55 -14.44
CA VAL A 88 -15.41 -7.26 -14.73
C VAL A 88 -15.03 -8.15 -13.55
N THR A 89 -14.45 -9.32 -13.81
CA THR A 89 -14.05 -10.24 -12.73
C THR A 89 -12.87 -9.68 -11.91
N LEU A 90 -12.77 -10.10 -10.64
CA LEU A 90 -11.66 -9.71 -9.76
C LEU A 90 -10.28 -10.00 -10.38
N SER A 91 -10.15 -11.12 -11.09
CA SER A 91 -8.92 -11.53 -11.77
C SER A 91 -8.50 -10.56 -12.88
N GLN A 92 -9.47 -10.08 -13.66
CA GLN A 92 -9.23 -9.08 -14.71
C GLN A 92 -8.86 -7.73 -14.09
N ALA A 93 -9.48 -7.35 -12.96
CA ALA A 93 -9.10 -6.14 -12.22
C ALA A 93 -7.64 -6.19 -11.75
N VAL A 94 -7.22 -7.31 -11.14
CA VAL A 94 -5.81 -7.51 -10.75
C VAL A 94 -4.88 -7.42 -11.98
N GLY A 95 -5.27 -8.02 -13.11
CA GLY A 95 -4.50 -7.95 -14.35
C GLY A 95 -4.31 -6.51 -14.87
N VAL A 96 -5.39 -5.72 -14.89
CA VAL A 96 -5.33 -4.30 -15.28
C VAL A 96 -4.45 -3.51 -14.31
N PHE A 97 -4.54 -3.77 -13.01
CA PHE A 97 -3.69 -3.11 -12.00
C PHE A 97 -2.21 -3.39 -12.26
N ILE A 98 -1.83 -4.66 -12.47
CA ILE A 98 -0.44 -5.03 -12.77
C ILE A 98 0.03 -4.38 -14.07
N PHE A 99 -0.79 -4.42 -15.12
CA PHE A 99 -0.46 -3.83 -16.42
C PHE A 99 -0.26 -2.31 -16.33
N ALA A 100 -1.16 -1.60 -15.66
CA ALA A 100 -1.04 -0.16 -15.45
C ALA A 100 0.22 0.21 -14.64
N ASN A 101 0.54 -0.54 -13.58
CA ASN A 101 1.76 -0.32 -12.81
C ASN A 101 3.03 -0.62 -13.64
N ALA A 102 3.02 -1.64 -14.50
CA ALA A 102 4.13 -1.93 -15.39
C ALA A 102 4.37 -0.79 -16.39
N LEU A 103 3.31 -0.20 -16.93
CA LEU A 103 3.37 1.01 -17.76
C LEU A 103 3.96 2.20 -17.00
N ILE A 104 3.55 2.42 -15.74
CA ILE A 104 4.12 3.49 -14.88
C ILE A 104 5.62 3.29 -14.63
N VAL A 105 6.10 2.05 -14.55
CA VAL A 105 7.54 1.77 -14.40
C VAL A 105 8.31 1.97 -15.70
N LEU A 106 7.66 1.73 -16.85
CA LEU A 106 8.28 1.82 -18.17
C LEU A 106 8.37 3.26 -18.69
N CYS A 107 7.40 4.11 -18.37
CA CYS A 107 7.28 5.50 -18.83
C CYS A 107 7.87 6.49 -17.82
#